data_AF-A0A3D9H7W6-F1
#
_entry.id   AF-A0A3D9H7W6-F1
#
_cell.length_a   1.000
_cell.length_b   1.000
_cell.length_c   1.000
_cell.angle_alpha   90.00
_cell.angle_beta   90.00
_cell.angle_gamma   90.00
#
_symmetry.space_group_name_H-M   'P 1'
#
loop_
_entity.id
_entity.type
_entity.pdbx_description
1 polymer ?
#
loop_
_entity_poly.entity_id
_entity_poly.type
_entity_poly.pdbx_seq_one_letter_code
_entity_poly.pdbx_strand_id
1 'polypeptide(L)'
;MTLNKIYNIWSLTSEDEDIQTQNTSKFYDIVNDIRNSKYIWSKQDMDTFKAFLKHNEKKWFVVNLFSKLDIIPEQLFQPFIEAAIHETNPSANRYFIEPCLRVFGFERVFESLNLHFQNGNNETKIGVCKAYYWARSPLVSVSKGDGPCETKGYHLKWNGHYYSDYDRDKETHYEMTASEVSKCKVVLKTLRIARRKLLLEEFLKNKDTDVRYQIKLRLPDDISSFSSENKALANLYFKVLAKDVVPDNYADLQLKKRLGIFGNNKLIRFFLKKKNDRIKKKGLITLKNK
;
A
#
# COMPACT_ATOMS: atom_id res chain seq x y z
N MET A 1 8.06 32.99 -4.14
CA MET A 1 6.63 32.63 -4.16
C MET A 1 6.26 32.12 -2.77
N THR A 2 5.13 32.53 -2.18
CA THR A 2 4.72 32.06 -0.83
C THR A 2 3.91 30.77 -0.91
N LEU A 3 3.92 29.94 0.14
CA LEU A 3 3.15 28.71 0.20
C LEU A 3 1.64 28.93 -0.06
N ASN A 4 1.07 29.98 0.53
CA ASN A 4 -0.34 30.34 0.30
C ASN A 4 -0.63 30.62 -1.18
N LYS A 5 0.29 31.26 -1.90
CA LYS A 5 0.13 31.49 -3.34
C LYS A 5 0.16 30.17 -4.12
N ILE A 6 1.06 29.25 -3.77
CA ILE A 6 1.13 27.91 -4.39
C ILE A 6 -0.17 27.14 -4.15
N TYR A 7 -0.63 27.12 -2.90
CA TYR A 7 -1.87 26.45 -2.51
C TYR A 7 -3.10 27.03 -3.22
N ASN A 8 -3.22 28.36 -3.30
CA ASN A 8 -4.34 29.00 -3.98
C ASN A 8 -4.35 28.66 -5.48
N ILE A 9 -3.20 28.60 -6.13
CA ILE A 9 -3.15 28.22 -7.56
C ILE A 9 -3.57 26.76 -7.72
N TRP A 10 -3.07 25.86 -6.88
CA TRP A 10 -3.49 24.45 -6.88
C TRP A 10 -5.00 24.31 -6.63
N SER A 11 -5.54 25.03 -5.64
CA SER A 11 -6.95 24.98 -5.28
C SER A 11 -7.85 25.51 -6.40
N LEU A 12 -7.47 26.59 -7.07
CA LEU A 12 -8.25 27.10 -8.22
C LEU A 12 -8.25 26.13 -9.39
N THR A 13 -7.15 25.39 -9.59
CA THR A 13 -7.11 24.31 -10.59
C THR A 13 -7.84 23.05 -10.15
N SER A 14 -8.29 22.97 -8.89
CA SER A 14 -8.94 21.78 -8.32
C SER A 14 -10.44 21.71 -8.47
N GLU A 15 -11.09 22.85 -8.69
CA GLU A 15 -12.55 22.90 -8.77
C GLU A 15 -13.09 22.18 -10.02
N ASP A 16 -12.23 21.95 -11.02
CA ASP A 16 -12.58 21.34 -12.32
C ASP A 16 -12.18 19.85 -12.45
N GLU A 17 -11.43 19.26 -11.50
CA GLU A 17 -10.86 17.90 -11.62
C GLU A 17 -10.89 17.10 -10.29
N ASP A 18 -10.68 15.78 -10.34
CA ASP A 18 -10.48 14.97 -9.13
C ASP A 18 -9.23 15.44 -8.37
N ILE A 19 -9.46 15.96 -7.16
CA ILE A 19 -8.45 16.51 -6.25
C ILE A 19 -7.28 15.53 -5.98
N GLN A 20 -7.54 14.23 -6.10
CA GLN A 20 -6.57 13.16 -5.86
C GLN A 20 -5.59 12.97 -7.02
N THR A 21 -5.97 13.31 -8.26
CA THR A 21 -5.25 12.89 -9.46
C THR A 21 -4.71 14.03 -10.32
N GLN A 22 -4.63 15.24 -9.77
CA GLN A 22 -4.44 16.43 -10.58
C GLN A 22 -3.15 16.45 -11.38
N ASN A 23 -3.35 16.79 -12.66
CA ASN A 23 -2.28 16.95 -13.63
C ASN A 23 -2.55 18.16 -14.53
N THR A 24 -2.93 19.29 -13.93
CA THR A 24 -3.10 20.54 -14.67
C THR A 24 -1.73 21.12 -15.04
N SER A 25 -1.62 21.66 -16.26
CA SER A 25 -0.39 22.27 -16.77
C SER A 25 0.10 23.41 -15.87
N LYS A 26 -0.82 24.25 -15.38
CA LYS A 26 -0.49 25.38 -14.49
C LYS A 26 0.17 24.94 -13.17
N PHE A 27 -0.30 23.86 -12.55
CA PHE A 27 0.33 23.36 -11.33
C PHE A 27 1.69 22.71 -11.63
N TYR A 28 1.83 22.05 -12.79
CA TYR A 28 3.10 21.49 -13.24
C TYR A 28 4.19 22.56 -13.43
N ASP A 29 3.85 23.70 -14.05
CA ASP A 29 4.78 24.82 -14.24
C ASP A 29 5.31 25.34 -12.90
N ILE A 30 4.43 25.51 -11.92
CA ILE A 30 4.80 25.93 -10.55
C ILE A 30 5.73 24.93 -9.88
N VAL A 31 5.47 23.63 -10.02
CA VAL A 31 6.34 22.61 -9.45
C VAL A 31 7.72 22.64 -10.11
N ASN A 32 7.78 22.86 -11.43
CA ASN A 32 9.05 23.01 -12.14
C ASN A 32 9.82 24.25 -11.67
N ASP A 33 9.14 25.38 -11.47
CA ASP A 33 9.76 26.59 -10.93
C ASP A 33 10.38 26.33 -9.55
N ILE A 34 9.63 25.66 -8.65
CA ILE A 34 10.11 25.28 -7.32
C ILE A 34 11.33 24.37 -7.40
N ARG A 35 11.31 23.38 -8.32
CA ARG A 35 12.43 22.45 -8.55
C ARG A 35 13.66 23.22 -9.03
N ASN A 36 13.51 24.06 -10.05
CA ASN A 36 14.60 24.81 -10.67
C ASN A 36 15.18 25.88 -9.74
N SER A 37 14.36 26.48 -8.88
CA SER A 37 14.80 27.50 -7.93
C SER A 37 15.49 26.92 -6.69
N LYS A 38 15.49 25.59 -6.50
CA LYS A 38 15.92 24.92 -5.26
C LYS A 38 15.29 25.55 -4.01
N TYR A 39 13.98 25.79 -4.08
CA TYR A 39 13.25 26.50 -3.02
C TYR A 39 13.49 25.87 -1.64
N ILE A 40 13.86 26.69 -0.67
CA ILE A 40 14.05 26.27 0.72
C ILE A 40 12.77 26.56 1.50
N TRP A 41 12.14 25.51 2.00
CA TRP A 41 10.94 25.64 2.82
C TRP A 41 11.26 26.19 4.21
N SER A 42 10.49 27.18 4.64
CA SER A 42 10.60 27.71 6.00
C SER A 42 10.03 26.73 7.04
N LYS A 43 10.30 26.98 8.33
CA LYS A 43 9.66 26.23 9.42
C LYS A 43 8.14 26.34 9.39
N GLN A 44 7.62 27.53 9.09
CA GLN A 44 6.17 27.77 8.98
C GLN A 44 5.55 26.98 7.82
N ASP A 45 6.26 26.87 6.69
CA ASP A 45 5.81 26.03 5.56
C ASP A 45 5.74 24.56 5.99
N MET A 46 6.77 24.06 6.70
CA MET A 46 6.81 22.69 7.22
C MET A 46 5.65 22.40 8.19
N ASP A 47 5.36 23.32 9.11
CA ASP A 47 4.26 23.15 10.07
C ASP A 47 2.90 23.18 9.35
N THR A 48 2.76 24.01 8.31
CA THR A 48 1.57 24.04 7.45
C THR A 48 1.40 22.74 6.69
N PHE A 49 2.46 22.17 6.10
CA PHE A 49 2.40 20.88 5.41
C PHE A 49 1.98 19.75 6.34
N LYS A 50 2.52 19.71 7.57
CA LYS A 50 2.13 18.71 8.59
C LYS A 50 0.65 18.84 8.96
N ALA A 51 0.16 20.07 9.13
CA ALA A 51 -1.26 20.31 9.40
C ALA A 51 -2.15 19.89 8.23
N PHE A 52 -1.73 20.19 6.99
CA PHE A 52 -2.48 19.85 5.78
C PHE A 52 -2.56 18.34 5.56
N LEU A 53 -1.49 17.59 5.82
CA LEU A 53 -1.50 16.12 5.71
C LEU A 53 -2.52 15.43 6.62
N LYS A 54 -2.91 16.07 7.74
CA LYS A 54 -3.96 15.59 8.65
C LYS A 54 -5.38 16.00 8.22
N HIS A 55 -5.49 16.92 7.26
CA HIS A 55 -6.76 17.45 6.80
C HIS A 55 -7.27 16.65 5.60
N ASN A 56 -8.58 16.35 5.57
CA ASN A 56 -9.19 15.48 4.55
C ASN A 56 -8.93 15.93 3.10
N GLU A 57 -9.08 17.23 2.82
CA GLU A 57 -8.89 17.79 1.47
C GLU A 57 -7.48 18.36 1.24
N LYS A 58 -6.97 19.17 2.16
CA LYS A 58 -5.68 19.86 1.98
C LYS A 58 -4.48 18.93 1.90
N LYS A 59 -4.57 17.69 2.37
CA LYS A 59 -3.49 16.70 2.21
C LYS A 59 -3.14 16.45 0.75
N TRP A 60 -4.12 16.54 -0.15
CA TRP A 60 -3.92 16.32 -1.58
C TRP A 60 -3.02 17.36 -2.21
N PHE A 61 -3.04 18.60 -1.74
CA PHE A 61 -2.07 19.62 -2.16
C PHE A 61 -0.64 19.18 -1.84
N VAL A 62 -0.39 18.76 -0.59
CA VAL A 62 0.94 18.37 -0.13
C VAL A 62 1.44 17.17 -0.92
N VAL A 63 0.58 16.18 -1.11
CA VAL A 63 0.89 14.97 -1.87
C VAL A 63 1.14 15.27 -3.34
N ASN A 64 0.30 16.09 -3.98
CA ASN A 64 0.48 16.48 -5.39
C ASN A 64 1.76 17.28 -5.61
N LEU A 65 2.14 18.13 -4.64
CA LEU A 65 3.40 18.87 -4.67
C LEU A 65 4.61 17.94 -4.55
N PHE A 66 4.67 17.15 -3.48
CA PHE A 66 5.85 16.33 -3.17
C PHE A 66 5.96 15.04 -3.98
N SER A 67 4.87 14.52 -4.55
CA SER A 67 4.94 13.45 -5.54
C SER A 67 5.74 13.88 -6.77
N LYS A 68 5.68 15.16 -7.12
CA LYS A 68 6.33 15.75 -8.28
C LYS A 68 7.70 16.38 -7.96
N LEU A 69 8.06 16.60 -6.70
CA LEU A 69 9.40 17.12 -6.33
C LEU A 69 10.41 15.99 -6.14
N ASP A 70 11.69 16.26 -6.39
CA ASP A 70 12.74 15.22 -6.30
C ASP A 70 13.02 14.79 -4.85
N ILE A 71 12.73 15.68 -3.90
CA ILE A 71 12.97 15.48 -2.46
C ILE A 71 11.69 15.67 -1.66
N ILE A 72 11.59 14.92 -0.57
CA ILE A 72 10.64 15.14 0.52
C ILE A 72 11.47 15.53 1.74
N PRO A 73 11.22 16.69 2.37
CA PRO A 73 11.86 17.04 3.63
C PRO A 73 11.68 15.93 4.67
N GLU A 74 12.78 15.57 5.33
CA GLU A 74 12.85 14.50 6.33
C GLU A 74 11.73 14.58 7.39
N GLN A 75 11.39 15.79 7.81
CA GLN A 75 10.36 16.07 8.82
C GLN A 75 8.93 15.73 8.35
N LEU A 76 8.72 15.52 7.05
CA LEU A 76 7.45 15.12 6.46
C LEU A 76 7.35 13.60 6.27
N PHE A 77 8.43 12.83 6.46
CA PHE A 77 8.39 11.38 6.28
C PHE A 77 7.31 10.72 7.15
N GLN A 78 7.33 10.92 8.46
CA GLN A 78 6.30 10.36 9.36
C GLN A 78 4.89 10.90 9.07
N PRO A 79 4.68 12.22 8.89
CA PRO A 79 3.38 12.75 8.46
C PRO A 79 2.81 12.12 7.18
N PHE A 80 3.65 11.79 6.20
CA PHE A 80 3.22 11.08 4.98
C PHE A 80 2.79 9.64 5.30
N ILE A 81 3.57 8.91 6.10
CA ILE A 81 3.22 7.54 6.51
C ILE A 81 1.90 7.52 7.31
N GLU A 82 1.75 8.43 8.26
CA GLU A 82 0.51 8.58 9.05
C GLU A 82 -0.69 8.90 8.16
N ALA A 83 -0.55 9.85 7.24
CA ALA A 83 -1.62 10.20 6.30
C ALA A 83 -2.01 9.01 5.41
N ALA A 84 -1.05 8.19 4.99
CA ALA A 84 -1.31 6.96 4.26
C ALA A 84 -2.10 5.94 5.09
N ILE A 85 -1.76 5.77 6.37
CA ILE A 85 -2.42 4.82 7.27
C ILE A 85 -3.87 5.23 7.52
N HIS A 86 -4.12 6.52 7.71
CA HIS A 86 -5.45 7.07 7.99
C HIS A 86 -6.28 7.34 6.73
N GLU A 87 -5.77 7.06 5.53
CA GLU A 87 -6.53 7.19 4.31
C GLU A 87 -7.65 6.14 4.24
N THR A 88 -8.87 6.64 4.02
CA THR A 88 -10.08 5.84 3.93
C THR A 88 -10.12 5.03 2.64
N ASN A 89 -9.78 5.67 1.50
CA ASN A 89 -9.71 5.06 0.18
C ASN A 89 -8.41 4.26 0.02
N PRO A 90 -8.45 2.92 0.06
CA PRO A 90 -7.23 2.11 0.00
C PRO A 90 -6.40 2.34 -1.25
N SER A 91 -7.03 2.74 -2.37
CA SER A 91 -6.31 3.02 -3.62
C SER A 91 -5.53 4.33 -3.56
N ALA A 92 -6.00 5.30 -2.77
CA ALA A 92 -5.38 6.60 -2.66
C ALA A 92 -4.16 6.61 -1.71
N ASN A 93 -3.99 5.56 -0.88
CA ASN A 93 -2.78 5.33 -0.09
C ASN A 93 -1.49 5.40 -0.94
N ARG A 94 -1.56 5.00 -2.22
CA ARG A 94 -0.41 5.01 -3.13
C ARG A 94 0.24 6.38 -3.25
N TYR A 95 -0.57 7.44 -3.26
CA TYR A 95 -0.09 8.81 -3.44
C TYR A 95 0.78 9.28 -2.27
N PHE A 96 0.64 8.66 -1.10
CA PHE A 96 1.50 8.93 0.04
C PHE A 96 2.71 7.99 0.08
N ILE A 97 2.50 6.70 -0.20
CA ILE A 97 3.53 5.66 -0.05
C ILE A 97 4.57 5.71 -1.17
N GLU A 98 4.16 5.86 -2.42
CA GLU A 98 5.08 5.80 -3.56
C GLU A 98 6.11 6.93 -3.57
N PRO A 99 5.76 8.20 -3.26
CA PRO A 99 6.77 9.24 -3.08
C PRO A 99 7.75 8.93 -1.94
N CYS A 100 7.28 8.32 -0.84
CA CYS A 100 8.16 7.90 0.24
C CYS A 100 9.10 6.76 -0.17
N LEU A 101 8.63 5.78 -0.93
CA LEU A 101 9.49 4.72 -1.47
C LEU A 101 10.59 5.29 -2.37
N ARG A 102 10.24 6.27 -3.20
CA ARG A 102 11.17 6.95 -4.10
C ARG A 102 12.27 7.69 -3.34
N VAL A 103 11.89 8.49 -2.34
CA VAL A 103 12.83 9.39 -1.64
C VAL A 103 13.57 8.69 -0.50
N PHE A 104 12.88 7.86 0.28
CA PHE A 104 13.42 7.28 1.51
C PHE A 104 13.79 5.79 1.38
N GLY A 105 13.45 5.17 0.24
CA GLY A 105 13.70 3.76 0.00
C GLY A 105 12.68 2.84 0.67
N PHE A 106 12.59 1.62 0.16
CA PHE A 106 11.61 0.64 0.64
C PHE A 106 11.90 0.18 2.07
N GLU A 107 13.17 0.01 2.46
CA GLU A 107 13.55 -0.45 3.81
C GLU A 107 12.92 0.43 4.89
N ARG A 108 13.17 1.73 4.80
CA ARG A 108 12.73 2.72 5.78
C ARG A 108 11.20 2.85 5.84
N VAL A 109 10.53 2.82 4.67
CA VAL A 109 9.06 2.82 4.61
C VAL A 109 8.49 1.58 5.29
N PHE A 110 9.07 0.41 5.02
CA PHE A 110 8.63 -0.85 5.63
C PHE A 110 8.83 -0.87 7.14
N GLU A 111 9.99 -0.41 7.63
CA GLU A 111 10.27 -0.30 9.07
C GLU A 111 9.26 0.63 9.76
N SER A 112 9.00 1.79 9.16
CA SER A 112 8.01 2.73 9.68
C SER A 112 6.61 2.12 9.75
N LEU A 113 6.16 1.43 8.69
CA LEU A 113 4.87 0.74 8.68
C LEU A 113 4.82 -0.40 9.72
N ASN A 114 5.89 -1.18 9.86
CA ASN A 114 5.97 -2.24 10.87
C ASN A 114 5.84 -1.67 12.29
N LEU A 115 6.50 -0.54 12.57
CA LEU A 115 6.43 0.13 13.87
C LEU A 115 5.00 0.59 14.19
N HIS A 116 4.32 1.24 13.22
CA HIS A 116 2.92 1.63 13.36
C HIS A 116 1.99 0.43 13.52
N PHE A 117 2.26 -0.68 12.84
CA PHE A 117 1.47 -1.91 13.00
C PHE A 117 1.64 -2.53 14.38
N GLN A 118 2.86 -2.55 14.92
CA GLN A 118 3.15 -3.12 16.24
C GLN A 118 2.50 -2.32 17.36
N ASN A 119 2.60 -0.99 17.30
CA ASN A 119 2.19 -0.09 18.38
C ASN A 119 0.76 0.45 18.21
N GLY A 120 0.18 0.32 17.01
CA GLY A 120 -1.12 0.88 16.67
C GLY A 120 -2.30 0.13 17.25
N ASN A 121 -3.44 0.84 17.33
CA ASN A 121 -4.74 0.22 17.59
C ASN A 121 -5.24 -0.56 16.35
N ASN A 122 -6.43 -1.15 16.42
CA ASN A 122 -6.99 -1.92 15.32
C ASN A 122 -7.17 -1.11 14.03
N GLU A 123 -7.55 0.16 14.15
CA GLU A 123 -7.70 1.07 13.00
C GLU A 123 -6.35 1.33 12.32
N THR A 124 -5.32 1.67 13.09
CA THR A 124 -3.95 1.84 12.60
C THR A 124 -3.46 0.57 11.91
N LYS A 125 -3.69 -0.61 12.51
CA LYS A 125 -3.29 -1.91 11.92
C LYS A 125 -3.97 -2.17 10.58
N ILE A 126 -5.27 -1.88 10.47
CA ILE A 126 -6.02 -1.97 9.21
C ILE A 126 -5.43 -1.02 8.17
N GLY A 127 -5.16 0.24 8.57
CA GLY A 127 -4.54 1.25 7.72
C GLY A 127 -3.18 0.83 7.19
N VAL A 128 -2.32 0.28 8.06
CA VAL A 128 -1.02 -0.26 7.67
C VAL A 128 -1.17 -1.45 6.71
N CYS A 129 -2.11 -2.37 6.94
CA CYS A 129 -2.35 -3.47 6.00
C CYS A 129 -2.75 -2.97 4.59
N LYS A 130 -3.50 -1.88 4.50
CA LYS A 130 -3.81 -1.22 3.22
C LYS A 130 -2.56 -0.60 2.61
N ALA A 131 -1.77 0.13 3.40
CA ALA A 131 -0.52 0.75 2.95
C ALA A 131 0.52 -0.26 2.44
N TYR A 132 0.63 -1.44 3.05
CA TYR A 132 1.53 -2.51 2.58
C TYR A 132 1.26 -2.98 1.15
N TYR A 133 0.05 -2.81 0.63
CA TYR A 133 -0.26 -3.14 -0.76
C TYR A 133 0.51 -2.24 -1.75
N TRP A 134 0.70 -0.98 -1.38
CA TRP A 134 1.41 0.02 -2.17
C TRP A 134 2.89 0.13 -1.83
N ALA A 135 3.32 -0.40 -0.67
CA ALA A 135 4.73 -0.60 -0.33
C ALA A 135 5.32 -1.76 -1.16
N ARG A 136 5.33 -1.62 -2.49
CA ARG A 136 5.77 -2.66 -3.43
C ARG A 136 7.29 -2.79 -3.42
N SER A 137 7.74 -3.98 -3.79
CA SER A 137 9.15 -4.25 -3.98
C SER A 137 9.66 -3.50 -5.22
N PRO A 138 10.90 -2.97 -5.19
CA PRO A 138 11.55 -2.47 -6.40
C PRO A 138 11.95 -3.58 -7.38
N LEU A 139 11.79 -4.86 -6.99
CA LEU A 139 12.04 -6.00 -7.86
C LEU A 139 10.73 -6.48 -8.48
N VAL A 140 10.75 -6.67 -9.81
CA VAL A 140 9.62 -7.17 -10.59
C VAL A 140 10.02 -8.41 -11.37
N SER A 141 9.04 -9.28 -11.61
CA SER A 141 9.21 -10.45 -12.46
C SER A 141 8.73 -10.11 -13.86
N VAL A 142 9.62 -10.21 -14.84
CA VAL A 142 9.34 -9.89 -16.24
C VAL A 142 9.32 -11.20 -17.04
N SER A 143 8.19 -11.51 -17.65
CA SER A 143 8.09 -12.64 -18.59
C SER A 143 8.66 -12.21 -19.95
N LYS A 144 9.49 -13.08 -20.54
CA LYS A 144 9.99 -12.94 -21.91
C LYS A 144 9.21 -13.87 -22.83
N GLY A 145 7.89 -13.66 -22.93
CA GLY A 145 7.01 -14.54 -23.71
C GLY A 145 7.08 -15.99 -23.20
N ASP A 146 7.51 -16.91 -24.06
CA ASP A 146 7.65 -18.35 -23.74
C ASP A 146 8.89 -18.68 -22.90
N GLY A 147 9.75 -17.69 -22.61
CA GLY A 147 10.96 -17.87 -21.80
C GLY A 147 10.72 -17.84 -20.28
N PRO A 148 11.72 -18.27 -19.47
CA PRO A 148 11.63 -18.17 -18.02
C PRO A 148 11.52 -16.70 -17.58
N CYS A 149 10.72 -16.46 -16.53
CA CYS A 149 10.62 -15.13 -15.95
C CYS A 149 11.97 -14.67 -15.40
N GLU A 150 12.38 -13.46 -15.77
CA GLU A 150 13.57 -12.80 -15.23
C GLU A 150 13.16 -11.91 -14.05
N THR A 151 14.02 -11.78 -13.04
CA THR A 151 13.82 -10.77 -11.98
C THR A 151 14.66 -9.55 -12.30
N LYS A 152 13.99 -8.43 -12.54
CA LYS A 152 14.62 -7.11 -12.71
C LYS A 152 14.41 -6.25 -11.48
N GLY A 153 15.29 -5.28 -11.27
CA GLY A 153 15.16 -4.27 -10.23
C GLY A 153 15.13 -2.89 -10.84
N TYR A 154 14.35 -1.99 -10.24
CA TYR A 154 14.18 -0.63 -10.73
C TYR A 154 14.32 0.37 -9.59
N HIS A 155 15.20 1.35 -9.76
CA HIS A 155 15.21 2.55 -8.95
C HIS A 155 14.05 3.44 -9.40
N LEU A 156 13.19 3.86 -8.47
CA LEU A 156 12.10 4.77 -8.75
C LEU A 156 12.68 6.13 -9.16
N LYS A 157 12.41 6.55 -10.38
CA LYS A 157 12.74 7.90 -10.86
C LYS A 157 11.44 8.67 -11.04
N TRP A 158 11.49 9.97 -10.80
CA TRP A 158 10.45 10.86 -11.29
C TRP A 158 10.71 11.18 -12.77
N ASN A 159 9.73 11.02 -13.66
CA ASN A 159 9.85 11.38 -15.09
C ASN A 159 8.92 12.52 -15.52
N GLY A 160 8.29 13.23 -14.59
CA GLY A 160 7.38 14.33 -14.93
C GLY A 160 6.00 13.89 -15.44
N HIS A 161 5.83 12.62 -15.81
CA HIS A 161 4.56 12.05 -16.20
C HIS A 161 3.98 11.18 -15.07
N TYR A 162 2.67 11.26 -14.96
CA TYR A 162 1.87 10.62 -13.91
C TYR A 162 2.20 9.13 -13.74
N TYR A 163 1.97 8.61 -12.52
CA TYR A 163 2.10 7.20 -12.13
C TYR A 163 1.21 6.27 -12.99
N SER A 164 1.63 5.99 -14.22
CA SER A 164 1.13 4.84 -14.96
C SER A 164 1.77 3.60 -14.35
N ASP A 165 0.99 2.53 -14.25
CA ASP A 165 1.42 1.24 -13.68
C ASP A 165 2.85 0.88 -14.10
N TYR A 166 3.62 0.34 -13.16
CA TYR A 166 5.02 -0.16 -13.25
C TYR A 166 5.42 -0.87 -14.56
N ASP A 167 4.47 -1.22 -15.41
CA ASP A 167 4.60 -2.18 -16.48
C ASP A 167 5.08 -1.62 -17.83
N ARG A 168 5.07 -0.30 -18.12
CA ARG A 168 5.25 0.11 -19.54
C ARG A 168 6.12 1.32 -19.87
N ASP A 169 6.49 2.18 -18.93
CA ASP A 169 7.27 3.36 -19.29
C ASP A 169 8.75 3.23 -18.88
N LYS A 170 9.62 3.00 -19.86
CA LYS A 170 11.08 2.93 -19.65
C LYS A 170 11.69 4.27 -19.23
N GLU A 171 10.96 5.38 -19.34
CA GLU A 171 11.45 6.72 -18.97
C GLU A 171 11.33 6.99 -17.44
N THR A 172 10.56 6.17 -16.72
CA THR A 172 10.26 6.33 -15.27
C THR A 172 11.24 5.64 -14.32
N HIS A 173 12.19 4.83 -14.81
CA HIS A 173 13.03 4.02 -13.94
C HIS A 173 14.46 3.86 -14.45
N TYR A 174 15.40 3.71 -13.52
CA TYR A 174 16.74 3.19 -13.84
C TYR A 174 16.78 1.71 -13.48
N GLU A 175 17.15 0.87 -14.45
CA GLU A 175 17.35 -0.56 -14.19
C GLU A 175 18.56 -0.74 -13.27
N MET A 176 18.37 -1.48 -12.18
CA MET A 176 19.42 -1.85 -11.24
C MET A 176 20.45 -2.75 -11.91
N THR A 177 21.72 -2.57 -11.56
CA THR A 177 22.79 -3.52 -11.89
C THR A 177 22.53 -4.89 -11.23
N ALA A 178 23.14 -5.95 -11.76
CA ALA A 178 23.01 -7.30 -11.18
C ALA A 178 23.46 -7.37 -9.70
N SER A 179 24.45 -6.56 -9.31
CA SER A 179 24.91 -6.45 -7.91
C SER A 179 23.85 -5.80 -7.02
N GLU A 180 23.23 -4.71 -7.48
CA GLU A 180 22.14 -4.04 -6.77
C GLU A 180 20.91 -4.94 -6.63
N VAL A 181 20.52 -5.64 -7.69
CA VAL A 181 19.44 -6.63 -7.64
C VAL A 181 19.74 -7.70 -6.59
N SER A 182 20.97 -8.21 -6.54
CA SER A 182 21.38 -9.24 -5.58
C SER A 182 21.31 -8.74 -4.14
N LYS A 183 21.82 -7.53 -3.87
CA LYS A 183 21.70 -6.88 -2.54
C LYS A 183 20.25 -6.67 -2.15
N CYS A 184 19.45 -6.13 -3.07
CA CYS A 184 18.03 -5.87 -2.85
C CYS A 184 17.24 -7.15 -2.55
N LYS A 185 17.54 -8.27 -3.23
CA LYS A 185 16.92 -9.59 -2.96
C LYS A 185 17.14 -10.04 -1.51
N VAL A 186 18.35 -9.86 -0.98
CA VAL A 186 18.67 -10.25 0.41
C VAL A 186 17.83 -9.42 1.38
N VAL A 187 17.83 -8.10 1.23
CA VAL A 187 17.06 -7.21 2.09
C VAL A 187 15.56 -7.52 2.02
N LEU A 188 14.99 -7.65 0.82
CA LEU A 188 13.57 -7.94 0.61
C LEU A 188 13.17 -9.29 1.20
N LYS A 189 14.06 -10.30 1.13
CA LYS A 189 13.83 -11.59 1.79
C LYS A 189 13.71 -11.37 3.31
N THR A 190 14.64 -10.66 3.91
CA THR A 190 14.62 -10.35 5.36
C THR A 190 13.35 -9.60 5.77
N LEU A 191 13.03 -8.50 5.09
CA LEU A 191 11.81 -7.72 5.39
C LEU A 191 10.53 -8.54 5.18
N ARG A 192 10.47 -9.38 4.15
CA ARG A 192 9.31 -10.25 3.89
C ARG A 192 9.14 -11.28 5.00
N ILE A 193 10.23 -11.87 5.49
CA ILE A 193 10.20 -12.83 6.60
C ILE A 193 9.70 -12.13 7.86
N ALA A 194 10.28 -10.98 8.22
CA ALA A 194 9.91 -10.20 9.40
C ALA A 194 8.44 -9.74 9.36
N ARG A 195 8.00 -9.17 8.22
CA ARG A 195 6.60 -8.74 8.04
C ARG A 195 5.63 -9.92 8.16
N ARG A 196 5.93 -11.06 7.54
CA ARG A 196 5.06 -12.25 7.63
C ARG A 196 4.96 -12.76 9.05
N LYS A 197 6.07 -12.79 9.80
CA LYS A 197 6.08 -13.15 11.22
C LYS A 197 5.13 -12.25 12.01
N LEU A 198 5.31 -10.93 11.86
CA LEU A 198 4.50 -9.92 12.52
C LEU A 198 3.00 -10.07 12.24
N LEU A 199 2.63 -10.26 10.97
CA LEU A 199 1.26 -10.47 10.54
C LEU A 199 0.66 -11.77 11.11
N LEU A 200 1.42 -12.87 11.08
CA LEU A 200 1.00 -14.16 11.63
C LEU A 200 0.74 -14.08 13.13
N GLU A 201 1.67 -13.49 13.89
CA GLU A 201 1.54 -13.29 15.34
C GLU A 201 0.33 -12.42 15.68
N GLU A 202 0.13 -11.32 14.95
CA GLU A 202 -1.03 -10.45 15.13
C GLU A 202 -2.35 -11.15 14.83
N PHE A 203 -2.42 -11.93 13.74
CA PHE A 203 -3.62 -12.70 13.43
C PHE A 203 -3.99 -13.69 14.54
N LEU A 204 -2.99 -14.38 15.09
CA LEU A 204 -3.21 -15.39 16.14
C LEU A 204 -3.70 -14.77 17.45
N LYS A 205 -3.16 -13.61 17.85
CA LYS A 205 -3.51 -12.93 19.11
C LYS A 205 -4.76 -12.05 19.02
N ASN A 206 -4.92 -11.27 17.95
CA ASN A 206 -5.98 -10.28 17.80
C ASN A 206 -7.30 -10.97 17.43
N LYS A 207 -8.42 -10.62 18.07
CA LYS A 207 -9.74 -11.23 17.82
C LYS A 207 -10.64 -10.39 16.91
N ASP A 208 -10.22 -9.18 16.57
CA ASP A 208 -10.95 -8.28 15.69
C ASP A 208 -11.05 -8.89 14.28
N THR A 209 -12.27 -8.98 13.77
CA THR A 209 -12.54 -9.62 12.47
C THR A 209 -11.97 -8.79 11.32
N ASP A 210 -12.01 -7.46 11.40
CA ASP A 210 -11.55 -6.57 10.33
C ASP A 210 -10.03 -6.64 10.23
N VAL A 211 -9.33 -6.58 11.37
CA VAL A 211 -7.87 -6.75 11.43
C VAL A 211 -7.46 -8.10 10.85
N ARG A 212 -8.09 -9.20 11.30
CA ARG A 212 -7.80 -10.55 10.79
C ARG A 212 -8.06 -10.67 9.29
N TYR A 213 -9.16 -10.09 8.80
CA TYR A 213 -9.47 -10.06 7.37
C TYR A 213 -8.38 -9.33 6.58
N GLN A 214 -7.98 -8.15 7.03
CA GLN A 214 -6.93 -7.37 6.34
C GLN A 214 -5.58 -8.10 6.37
N ILE A 215 -5.22 -8.74 7.48
CA ILE A 215 -4.00 -9.56 7.56
C ILE A 215 -4.07 -10.75 6.59
N LYS A 216 -5.20 -11.47 6.54
CA LYS A 216 -5.40 -12.61 5.63
C LYS A 216 -5.12 -12.21 4.18
N LEU A 217 -5.60 -11.04 3.74
CA LEU A 217 -5.35 -10.52 2.38
C LEU A 217 -3.86 -10.25 2.07
N ARG A 218 -2.98 -10.20 3.08
CA ARG A 218 -1.54 -9.95 2.93
C ARG A 218 -0.67 -11.19 3.12
N LEU A 219 -1.27 -12.29 3.56
CA LEU A 219 -0.58 -13.56 3.75
C LEU A 219 -0.80 -14.48 2.54
N PRO A 220 0.18 -15.32 2.16
CA PRO A 220 -0.02 -16.36 1.16
C PRO A 220 -1.11 -17.35 1.56
N ASP A 221 -1.85 -17.85 0.57
CA ASP A 221 -2.87 -18.89 0.75
C ASP A 221 -2.27 -20.31 0.83
N ASP A 222 -0.99 -20.48 0.49
CA ASP A 222 -0.28 -21.77 0.52
C ASP A 222 0.85 -21.75 1.57
N ILE A 223 0.88 -22.79 2.41
CA ILE A 223 1.94 -23.06 3.39
C ILE A 223 3.33 -23.16 2.74
N SER A 224 3.43 -23.64 1.50
CA SER A 224 4.69 -23.79 0.76
C SER A 224 5.36 -22.44 0.47
N SER A 225 4.57 -21.36 0.40
CA SER A 225 5.04 -20.00 0.13
C SER A 225 5.70 -19.33 1.34
N PHE A 226 5.62 -19.93 2.54
CA PHE A 226 6.26 -19.42 3.74
C PHE A 226 7.69 -19.93 3.88
N SER A 227 8.55 -19.07 4.41
CA SER A 227 9.93 -19.44 4.73
C SER A 227 9.96 -20.41 5.92
N SER A 228 11.07 -21.13 6.09
CA SER A 228 11.24 -22.07 7.21
C SER A 228 11.02 -21.40 8.58
N GLU A 229 11.48 -20.16 8.73
CA GLU A 229 11.36 -19.36 9.97
C GLU A 229 9.89 -19.09 10.34
N ASN A 230 9.01 -18.99 9.35
CA ASN A 230 7.58 -18.70 9.56
C ASN A 230 6.69 -19.93 9.49
N LYS A 231 7.23 -21.11 9.15
CA LYS A 231 6.43 -22.30 8.82
C LYS A 231 5.61 -22.83 10.00
N ALA A 232 6.17 -22.78 11.22
CA ALA A 232 5.45 -23.17 12.43
C ALA A 232 4.25 -22.25 12.72
N LEU A 233 4.45 -20.94 12.68
CA LEU A 233 3.38 -19.94 12.85
C LEU A 233 2.34 -20.03 11.73
N ALA A 234 2.77 -20.24 10.49
CA ALA A 234 1.87 -20.42 9.35
C ALA A 234 0.97 -21.65 9.51
N ASN A 235 1.51 -22.78 9.99
CA ASN A 235 0.70 -23.97 10.31
C ASN A 235 -0.37 -23.68 11.37
N LEU A 236 -0.02 -22.93 12.42
CA LEU A 236 -0.99 -22.52 13.45
C LEU A 236 -2.05 -21.58 12.85
N TYR A 237 -1.62 -20.61 12.04
CA TYR A 237 -2.50 -19.70 11.32
C TYR A 237 -3.54 -20.45 10.48
N PHE A 238 -3.13 -21.41 9.64
CA PHE A 238 -4.07 -22.19 8.83
C PHE A 238 -5.03 -23.04 9.67
N LYS A 239 -4.55 -23.63 10.78
CA LYS A 239 -5.42 -24.37 11.73
C LYS A 239 -6.49 -23.46 12.35
N VAL A 240 -6.12 -22.23 12.72
CA VAL A 240 -7.06 -21.25 13.27
C VAL A 240 -8.00 -20.77 12.17
N LEU A 241 -7.49 -20.39 11.00
CA LEU A 241 -8.27 -19.89 9.87
C LEU A 241 -9.33 -20.89 9.42
N ALA A 242 -9.01 -22.18 9.36
CA ALA A 242 -9.96 -23.25 9.03
C ALA A 242 -11.12 -23.37 10.04
N LYS A 243 -10.90 -22.92 11.28
CA LYS A 243 -11.90 -22.90 12.36
C LYS A 243 -12.50 -21.53 12.57
N ASP A 244 -12.01 -20.47 11.94
CA ASP A 244 -12.44 -19.09 12.17
C ASP A 244 -13.45 -18.64 11.10
N VAL A 245 -14.22 -17.59 11.39
CA VAL A 245 -15.17 -16.98 10.46
C VAL A 245 -14.59 -15.65 9.97
N VAL A 246 -13.40 -15.73 9.37
CA VAL A 246 -12.78 -14.61 8.65
C VAL A 246 -13.33 -14.62 7.22
N PRO A 247 -13.96 -13.54 6.75
CA PRO A 247 -14.52 -13.46 5.40
C PRO A 247 -13.50 -13.75 4.29
N ASP A 248 -13.98 -14.25 3.16
CA ASP A 248 -13.14 -14.49 1.97
C ASP A 248 -13.03 -13.23 1.09
N ASN A 249 -14.01 -12.33 1.17
CA ASN A 249 -14.05 -11.09 0.38
C ASN A 249 -14.72 -9.96 1.16
N TYR A 250 -14.62 -8.75 0.61
CA TYR A 250 -15.12 -7.54 1.25
C TYR A 250 -16.65 -7.52 1.36
N ALA A 251 -17.37 -8.07 0.39
CA ALA A 251 -18.83 -8.15 0.44
C ALA A 251 -19.30 -9.03 1.61
N ASP A 252 -18.63 -10.14 1.88
CA ASP A 252 -18.91 -11.00 3.02
C ASP A 252 -18.57 -10.31 4.35
N LEU A 253 -17.51 -9.49 4.39
CA LEU A 253 -17.20 -8.65 5.56
C LEU A 253 -18.31 -7.62 5.83
N GLN A 254 -18.76 -6.91 4.79
CA GLN A 254 -19.83 -5.93 4.90
C GLN A 254 -21.16 -6.56 5.31
N LEU A 255 -21.47 -7.74 4.78
CA LEU A 255 -22.66 -8.50 5.17
C LEU A 255 -22.61 -8.87 6.66
N LYS A 256 -21.47 -9.33 7.16
CA LYS A 256 -21.29 -9.66 8.59
C LYS A 256 -21.52 -8.43 9.48
N LYS A 257 -20.98 -7.27 9.09
CA LYS A 257 -21.19 -6.00 9.80
C LYS A 257 -22.66 -5.61 9.85
N ARG A 258 -23.35 -5.64 8.71
CA ARG A 258 -24.78 -5.30 8.61
C ARG A 258 -25.67 -6.19 9.48
N LEU A 259 -25.31 -7.47 9.61
CA LEU A 259 -26.08 -8.40 10.43
C LEU A 259 -25.78 -8.26 11.93
N GLY A 260 -24.73 -7.54 12.34
CA GLY A 260 -24.29 -7.44 13.73
C GLY A 260 -23.77 -8.77 14.31
N ILE A 261 -23.46 -9.74 13.46
CA ILE A 261 -23.14 -11.11 13.90
C ILE A 261 -21.64 -11.26 14.03
N PHE A 262 -21.14 -11.00 15.24
CA PHE A 262 -19.77 -11.30 15.64
C PHE A 262 -19.75 -12.67 16.36
N GLY A 263 -18.85 -13.57 15.94
CA GLY A 263 -18.66 -14.89 16.59
C GLY A 263 -19.11 -16.13 15.78
N ASN A 264 -19.20 -17.26 16.47
CA ASN A 264 -19.33 -18.61 15.91
C ASN A 264 -20.77 -19.02 15.54
N ASN A 265 -21.49 -18.18 14.79
CA ASN A 265 -22.86 -18.50 14.39
C ASN A 265 -22.87 -19.61 13.32
N LYS A 266 -23.34 -20.81 13.70
CA LYS A 266 -23.43 -22.00 12.83
C LYS A 266 -24.25 -21.75 11.56
N LEU A 267 -25.30 -20.93 11.62
CA LEU A 267 -26.14 -20.61 10.46
C LEU A 267 -25.37 -19.82 9.41
N ILE A 268 -24.57 -18.82 9.81
CA ILE A 268 -23.75 -18.06 8.86
C ILE A 268 -22.72 -18.95 8.19
N ARG A 269 -22.02 -19.80 8.96
CA ARG A 269 -21.09 -20.77 8.37
C ARG A 269 -21.76 -21.63 7.33
N PHE A 270 -22.99 -22.08 7.61
CA PHE A 270 -23.78 -22.84 6.66
C PHE A 270 -24.09 -22.02 5.39
N PHE A 271 -24.54 -20.77 5.52
CA PHE A 271 -24.82 -19.90 4.37
C PHE A 271 -23.58 -19.57 3.53
N LEU A 272 -22.48 -19.18 4.17
CA LEU A 272 -21.21 -18.88 3.49
C LEU A 272 -20.63 -20.13 2.82
N LYS A 273 -20.64 -21.28 3.51
CA LYS A 273 -20.22 -22.57 2.94
C LYS A 273 -21.07 -22.94 1.73
N LYS A 274 -22.40 -22.84 1.82
CA LYS A 274 -23.32 -23.13 0.71
C LYS A 274 -23.13 -22.17 -0.48
N LYS A 275 -22.81 -20.90 -0.22
CA LYS A 275 -22.46 -19.91 -1.26
C LYS A 275 -21.15 -20.27 -1.96
N ASN A 276 -20.09 -20.57 -1.20
CA ASN A 276 -18.79 -20.97 -1.75
C ASN A 276 -18.87 -22.29 -2.53
N ASP A 277 -19.62 -23.27 -2.05
CA ASP A 277 -19.83 -24.54 -2.74
C ASP A 277 -20.55 -24.34 -4.09
N ARG A 278 -21.52 -23.39 -4.15
CA ARG A 278 -22.18 -23.01 -5.41
C ARG A 278 -21.22 -22.33 -6.38
N ILE A 279 -20.35 -21.43 -5.91
CA ILE A 279 -19.35 -20.74 -6.76
C ILE A 279 -18.35 -21.75 -7.32
N LYS A 280 -17.81 -22.65 -6.49
CA LYS A 280 -16.91 -23.73 -6.93
C LYS A 280 -17.58 -24.64 -7.96
N LYS A 281 -18.83 -25.04 -7.74
CA LYS A 281 -19.59 -25.84 -8.71
C LYS A 281 -19.81 -25.09 -10.03
N LYS A 282 -20.12 -23.80 -10.01
CA LYS A 282 -20.27 -23.00 -11.24
C LYS A 282 -18.94 -22.89 -12.02
N GLY A 283 -17.81 -22.70 -11.33
CA GLY A 283 -16.48 -22.69 -11.97
C GLY A 283 -16.07 -24.03 -12.57
N LEU A 284 -16.47 -25.15 -11.95
CA LEU A 284 -16.24 -26.51 -12.46
C LEU A 284 -17.11 -26.85 -13.67
N ILE A 285 -18.32 -26.29 -13.77
CA ILE A 285 -19.21 -26.47 -14.93
C ILE A 285 -18.64 -25.75 -16.16
N THR A 286 -18.04 -24.57 -15.99
CA THR A 286 -17.43 -23.81 -17.10
C THR A 286 -16.13 -24.42 -17.63
N LEU A 287 -15.41 -25.23 -16.84
CA LEU A 287 -14.18 -25.91 -17.27
C LEU A 287 -14.43 -27.27 -17.95
N LYS A 288 -15.63 -27.84 -17.82
CA LYS A 288 -16.01 -29.11 -18.48
C LYS A 288 -16.56 -28.93 -19.91
N ASN A 289 -16.79 -27.69 -20.34
CA ASN A 289 -17.34 -27.36 -21.66
C ASN A 289 -16.31 -26.64 -22.56
N LYS A 290 -15.02 -26.90 -22.38
CA LYS A 290 -13.95 -26.50 -23.31
C LYS A 290 -13.13 -27.71 -23.69
#